data_AF-W4L937-F1
#
_entry.id   AF-W4L937-F1
#
_cell.length_a   1.000
_cell.length_b   1.000
_cell.length_c   1.000
_cell.angle_alpha   90.00
_cell.angle_beta   90.00
_cell.angle_gamma   90.00
#
_symmetry.space_group_name_H-M   'P 1'
#
loop_
_entity.id
_entity.type
_entity.pdbx_description
1 polymer ?
#
loop_
_entity_poly.entity_id
_entity_poly.type
_entity_poly.pdbx_seq_one_letter_code
_entity_poly.pdbx_strand_id
1 'polypeptide(L)' 'CEYCGQSGGYFEVHHVKRVKDLEGKELWERVMISRKRKTLILCRACHHDLHNGVLQSWRYKER' A
#
# COMPACT_ATOMS: atom_id res chain seq x y z
N CYS A 1 4.40 -0.15 -8.66
CA CYS A 1 3.75 -0.50 -7.38
C CYS A 1 4.50 0.27 -6.32
N GLU A 2 3.85 1.19 -5.61
CA GLU A 2 4.50 2.00 -4.58
C GLU A 2 4.92 1.18 -3.34
N TYR A 3 4.47 -0.08 -3.26
CA TYR A 3 4.81 -1.00 -2.18
C TYR A 3 5.93 -1.96 -2.55
N CYS A 4 5.74 -2.83 -3.56
CA CYS A 4 6.73 -3.86 -3.93
C CYS A 4 7.70 -3.46 -5.06
N GLY A 5 7.69 -2.20 -5.52
CA GLY A 5 8.61 -1.74 -6.57
C GLY A 5 8.27 -2.14 -8.00
N GLN A 6 7.37 -3.12 -8.22
CA GLN A 6 7.01 -3.61 -9.56
C GLN A 6 6.68 -2.48 -10.55
N SER A 7 7.38 -2.45 -11.68
CA SER A 7 7.12 -1.58 -12.83
C SER A 7 6.38 -2.33 -13.94
N GLY A 8 5.41 -1.67 -14.58
CA GLY A 8 4.63 -2.26 -15.68
C GLY A 8 3.46 -3.15 -15.24
N GLY A 9 2.53 -3.38 -16.16
CA GLY A 9 1.28 -4.10 -15.91
C GLY A 9 0.15 -3.22 -15.37
N TYR A 10 -0.90 -3.86 -14.85
CA TYR A 10 -2.08 -3.18 -14.32
C TYR A 10 -1.89 -2.78 -12.86
N PHE A 11 -2.25 -1.53 -12.56
CA PHE A 11 -2.20 -0.94 -11.24
C PHE A 11 -3.60 -0.51 -10.78
N GLU A 12 -3.82 -0.60 -9.47
CA GLU A 12 -5.06 -0.24 -8.80
C GLU A 12 -4.74 0.82 -7.74
N VAL A 13 -5.66 1.76 -7.55
CA VAL A 13 -5.53 2.81 -6.56
C VAL A 13 -6.22 2.37 -5.27
N HIS A 14 -5.43 2.06 -4.26
CA HIS A 14 -5.95 1.87 -2.91
C HIS A 14 -6.30 3.25 -2.33
N HIS A 15 -7.57 3.45 -1.97
CA HIS A 15 -8.07 4.71 -1.41
C HIS A 15 -8.63 4.49 0.01
N VAL A 16 -8.22 5.35 0.94
CA VAL A 16 -8.73 5.36 2.31
C VAL A 16 -9.54 6.63 2.58
N LYS A 17 -10.57 6.53 3.41
CA LYS A 17 -11.47 7.65 3.72
C LYS A 17 -10.73 8.83 4.36
N ARG A 18 -9.94 8.56 5.42
CA ARG A 18 -9.18 9.56 6.17
C ARG A 18 -7.85 8.97 6.62
N VAL A 19 -6.75 9.71 6.40
CA VAL A 19 -5.40 9.28 6.82
C VAL A 19 -5.29 9.13 8.35
N LYS A 20 -6.04 9.94 9.10
CA LYS A 20 -6.06 9.89 10.57
C LYS A 20 -6.69 8.63 11.16
N ASP A 21 -7.40 7.85 10.34
CA ASP A 21 -8.04 6.59 10.79
C ASP A 21 -7.06 5.40 10.68
N LEU A 22 -5.87 5.61 10.11
CA LEU A 22 -4.84 4.58 10.01
C LEU A 22 -4.11 4.44 11.35
N GLU A 23 -3.91 3.22 11.80
CA GLU A 23 -3.23 2.93 13.08
C GLU A 23 -1.70 2.94 12.90
N GLY A 24 -1.22 2.71 11.68
CA GLY A 24 0.22 2.67 11.39
C GLY A 24 0.88 1.38 11.88
N LYS A 25 0.12 0.31 12.06
CA LYS A 25 0.64 -1.02 12.40
C LYS A 25 1.28 -1.65 11.16
N GLU A 26 0.57 -1.58 10.04
CA GLU A 26 1.05 -2.10 8.77
C GLU A 26 1.95 -1.11 8.06
N LEU A 27 2.90 -1.64 7.29
CA LEU A 27 3.90 -0.81 6.61
C LEU A 27 3.27 0.10 5.56
N TRP A 28 2.22 -0.37 4.87
CA TRP A 28 1.49 0.45 3.89
C TRP A 28 0.79 1.63 4.58
N GLU A 29 0.26 1.45 5.80
CA GLU A 29 -0.33 2.54 6.59
C GLU A 29 0.73 3.58 6.95
N ARG A 30 1.89 3.14 7.44
CA ARG A 30 3.01 4.04 7.80
C ARG A 30 3.49 4.86 6.58
N VAL A 31 3.49 4.25 5.40
CA VAL A 31 3.80 4.94 4.14
C VAL A 31 2.75 6.00 3.81
N MET A 32 1.45 5.68 3.95
CA MET A 32 0.39 6.65 3.69
C MET A 32 0.39 7.81 4.71
N ILE A 33 0.62 7.50 5.99
CA ILE A 33 0.73 8.50 7.08
C ILE A 33 1.93 9.42 6.82
N SER A 34 3.12 8.86 6.57
CA SER A 34 4.35 9.66 6.35
C SER A 34 4.25 10.56 5.12
N ARG A 35 3.61 10.08 4.05
CA ARG A 35 3.39 10.88 2.82
C ARG A 35 2.19 11.82 2.91
N LYS A 36 1.36 11.73 3.96
CA LYS A 36 0.09 12.45 4.12
C LYS A 36 -0.84 12.29 2.91
N ARG A 37 -0.89 11.08 2.32
CA ARG A 37 -1.73 10.78 1.14
C ARG A 37 -2.87 9.83 1.49
N LYS A 38 -4.04 10.06 0.88
CA LYS A 38 -5.21 9.17 0.96
C LYS A 38 -5.19 8.04 -0.06
N THR A 39 -4.22 8.05 -0.97
CA THR A 39 -4.10 7.09 -2.06
C THR A 39 -2.72 6.43 -2.07
N LEU A 40 -2.71 5.15 -2.45
CA LEU A 40 -1.52 4.35 -2.65
C LEU A 40 -1.69 3.54 -3.94
N ILE A 41 -0.73 3.65 -4.87
CA ILE A 41 -0.80 2.94 -6.16
C ILE A 41 -0.15 1.56 -6.00
N LEU A 42 -0.94 0.49 -6.16
CA LEU A 42 -0.50 -0.89 -5.96
C LEU A 42 -0.67 -1.71 -7.24
N CYS A 43 0.17 -2.72 -7.45
CA CYS A 43 -0.16 -3.73 -8.45
C CYS A 43 -1.35 -4.55 -7.94
N ARG A 44 -2.08 -5.20 -8.86
CA ARG A 44 -3.28 -5.99 -8.53
C ARG A 44 -3.05 -7.01 -7.41
N ALA A 45 -1.89 -7.69 -7.41
CA ALA A 45 -1.53 -8.65 -6.37
C ALA A 45 -1.41 -7.98 -4.98
N CYS A 46 -0.63 -6.90 -4.88
CA CYS A 46 -0.50 -6.18 -3.61
C CYS A 46 -1.82 -5.55 -3.15
N HIS A 47 -2.65 -5.08 -4.08
CA HIS A 47 -3.95 -4.51 -3.75
C HIS A 47 -4.90 -5.59 -3.18
N HIS A 48 -4.95 -6.76 -3.80
CA HIS A 48 -5.71 -7.91 -3.28
C HIS A 48 -5.19 -8.36 -1.91
N ASP A 49 -3.87 -8.52 -1.76
CA ASP A 49 -3.28 -8.93 -0.48
C ASP A 49 -3.54 -7.91 0.63
N LEU A 50 -3.61 -6.62 0.30
CA LEU A 50 -3.97 -5.56 1.23
C LEU A 50 -5.41 -5.74 1.72
N HIS A 51 -6.38 -5.90 0.81
CA HIS A 51 -7.79 -6.12 1.19
C HIS A 51 -8.00 -7.41 1.97
N ASN A 52 -7.19 -8.43 1.70
CA ASN A 52 -7.21 -9.69 2.42
C ASN A 52 -6.50 -9.62 3.79
N GLY A 53 -5.84 -8.50 4.13
CA GLY A 53 -5.09 -8.35 5.38
C GLY A 53 -3.82 -9.20 5.45
N VAL A 54 -3.34 -9.72 4.32
CA VAL A 54 -2.16 -10.60 4.23
C VAL A 54 -0.98 -9.92 3.55
N LEU A 55 -1.06 -8.61 3.26
CA LEU A 55 0.02 -7.87 2.63
C LEU A 55 1.25 -7.83 3.54
N GLN A 56 2.21 -8.70 3.22
CA GLN A 56 3.38 -8.90 4.05
C GLN A 56 4.36 -7.73 3.99
N SER A 57 4.83 -7.29 5.17
CA SER A 57 5.76 -6.15 5.32
C SER A 57 7.11 -6.35 4.62
N TRP A 58 7.61 -7.59 4.51
CA TRP A 58 8.89 -7.88 3.85
C TRP A 58 8.88 -7.60 2.34
N ARG A 59 7.70 -7.59 1.70
CA ARG A 59 7.55 -7.24 0.27
C ARG A 59 7.82 -5.77 -0.04
N TYR A 60 7.94 -4.92 0.97
CA TYR A 60 8.21 -3.50 0.81
C TYR A 60 9.66 -3.19 0.38
N LYS A 61 10.53 -4.21 0.27
CA LYS A 61 11.95 -4.02 0.00
C LYS A 61 12.42 -4.82 -1.22
N GLU A 62 12.53 -4.10 -2.33
CA GLU A 62 13.53 -4.25 -3.40
C GLU A 62 13.51 -2.91 -4.20
N ARG A 63 13.79 -1.82 -3.49
CA ARG A 63 13.87 -0.46 -4.06
C ARG A 63 15.28 -0.11 -4.47
#